data_AF-A0A655BL79-F1
#
_entry.id   AF-A0A655BL79-F1
#
_cell.length_a   1.000
_cell.length_b   1.000
_cell.length_c   1.000
_cell.angle_alpha   90.00
_cell.angle_beta   90.00
_cell.angle_gamma   90.00
#
_symmetry.space_group_name_H-M   'P 1'
#
loop_
_entity.id
_entity.type
_entity.pdbx_description
1 polymer ?
#
loop_
_entity_poly.entity_id
_entity_poly.type
_entity_poly.pdbx_seq_one_letter_code
_entity_poly.pdbx_strand_id
1 'polypeptide(L)'
;MLTQLGEITGQEKQAAARIAEFEAQLTTVKQRIALPPQPVSALVYTPAAHSANLWTPESAQGKLLTQLGFTLATLPRGLQTSKSQGKRHDIIQLGGENLAAGLNGESLFLFAGDNKDVAAIYANPLLAHLPAVQNKRVYALGTETFRLDYYSATLLLNRLAALF
;
A
#
# COMPACT_ATOMS: atom_id res chain seq x y z
N MET A 1 16.02 2.41 -8.67
CA MET A 1 15.68 1.62 -9.88
C MET A 1 15.60 2.49 -11.12
N LEU A 2 14.81 3.58 -11.18
CA LEU A 2 14.77 4.43 -12.37
C LEU A 2 16.11 5.12 -12.69
N THR A 3 16.82 5.60 -11.67
CA THR A 3 18.18 6.16 -11.81
C THR A 3 19.17 5.13 -12.37
N GLN A 4 19.17 3.92 -11.82
CA GLN A 4 20.02 2.81 -12.29
C GLN A 4 19.69 2.39 -13.73
N LEU A 5 18.42 2.38 -14.12
CA LEU A 5 18.04 2.13 -15.51
C LEU A 5 18.50 3.25 -16.44
N GLY A 6 18.43 4.51 -15.97
CA GLY A 6 18.99 5.66 -16.69
C GLY A 6 20.48 5.51 -16.95
N GLU A 7 21.26 5.14 -15.93
CA GLU A 7 22.71 4.89 -16.05
C GLU A 7 23.01 3.72 -17.01
N ILE A 8 22.27 2.61 -16.92
CA ILE A 8 22.48 1.44 -17.79
C ILE A 8 22.14 1.74 -19.26
N THR A 9 21.17 2.63 -19.51
CA THR A 9 20.67 2.92 -20.86
C THR A 9 21.20 4.22 -21.46
N GLY A 10 22.02 4.98 -20.73
CA GLY A 10 22.50 6.30 -21.15
C GLY A 10 21.38 7.35 -21.25
N GLN A 11 20.32 7.18 -20.45
CA GLN A 11 19.12 8.04 -20.42
C GLN A 11 18.97 8.77 -19.08
N GLU A 12 20.09 9.20 -18.48
CA GLU A 12 20.12 9.82 -17.16
C GLU A 12 19.28 11.12 -17.12
N LYS A 13 19.31 11.91 -18.21
CA LYS A 13 18.50 13.14 -18.32
C LYS A 13 17.01 12.85 -18.31
N GLN A 14 16.56 11.83 -19.04
CA GLN A 14 15.16 11.44 -19.10
C GLN A 14 14.71 10.87 -17.75
N ALA A 15 15.55 10.03 -17.12
CA ALA A 15 15.29 9.51 -15.78
C ALA A 15 15.16 10.64 -14.75
N ALA A 16 16.07 11.61 -14.76
CA ALA A 16 16.02 12.77 -13.86
C ALA A 16 14.77 13.63 -14.09
N ALA A 17 14.39 13.89 -15.35
CA ALA A 17 13.19 14.66 -15.67
C ALA A 17 11.91 13.97 -15.16
N ARG A 18 11.81 12.65 -15.31
CA ARG A 18 10.66 11.87 -14.81
C ARG A 18 10.60 11.83 -13.29
N ILE A 19 11.74 11.75 -12.61
CA ILE A 19 11.80 11.84 -11.14
C ILE A 19 11.32 13.22 -10.69
N ALA A 20 11.82 14.30 -11.28
CA ALA A 20 11.43 15.66 -10.92
C ALA A 20 9.94 15.93 -11.14
N GLU A 21 9.39 15.46 -12.26
CA GLU A 21 7.95 15.56 -12.55
C GLU A 21 7.11 14.82 -11.50
N PHE A 22 7.52 13.60 -11.15
CA PHE A 22 6.85 12.80 -10.14
C PHE A 22 6.93 13.43 -8.74
N GLU A 23 8.09 13.95 -8.34
CA GLU A 23 8.27 14.63 -7.04
C GLU A 23 7.42 15.90 -6.93
N ALA A 24 7.27 16.67 -8.01
CA ALA A 24 6.39 17.82 -8.06
C ALA A 24 4.92 17.42 -7.90
N GLN A 25 4.48 16.36 -8.59
CA GLN A 25 3.13 15.80 -8.45
C GLN A 25 2.89 15.30 -7.02
N LEU A 26 3.83 14.54 -6.45
CA LEU A 26 3.75 14.02 -5.09
C LEU A 26 3.61 15.16 -4.07
N THR A 27 4.42 16.21 -4.21
CA THR A 27 4.35 17.39 -3.33
C THR A 27 2.99 18.09 -3.44
N THR A 28 2.49 18.23 -4.66
CA THR A 28 1.18 18.84 -4.93
C THR A 28 0.05 18.02 -4.29
N VAL A 29 0.07 16.70 -4.46
CA VAL A 29 -0.94 15.80 -3.87
C VAL A 29 -0.86 15.85 -2.34
N LYS A 30 0.35 15.75 -1.76
CA LYS A 30 0.56 15.82 -0.31
C LYS A 30 -0.02 17.08 0.33
N GLN A 31 0.06 18.22 -0.35
CA GLN A 31 -0.49 19.49 0.14
C GLN A 31 -2.01 19.58 0.05
N ARG A 32 -2.65 18.78 -0.82
CA ARG A 32 -4.09 18.84 -1.10
C ARG A 32 -4.90 17.83 -0.32
N ILE A 33 -4.36 16.64 -0.11
CA ILE A 33 -5.11 15.52 0.49
C ILE A 33 -5.30 15.72 1.99
N ALA A 34 -6.52 15.43 2.48
CA ALA A 34 -6.77 15.27 3.90
C ALA A 34 -6.59 13.81 4.30
N LEU A 35 -5.50 13.50 5.02
CA LEU A 35 -5.19 12.12 5.39
C LEU A 35 -6.34 11.50 6.21
N PRO A 36 -6.73 10.24 5.93
CA PRO A 36 -7.66 9.52 6.77
C PRO A 36 -7.02 9.23 8.13
N PRO A 37 -7.80 8.73 9.10
CA PRO A 37 -7.25 8.29 10.38
C PRO A 37 -6.04 7.36 10.23
N GLN A 38 -4.98 7.71 10.96
CA GLN A 38 -3.67 7.06 10.97
C GLN A 38 -3.52 6.20 12.24
N PRO A 39 -2.67 5.15 12.24
CA PRO A 39 -1.85 4.69 11.13
C PRO A 39 -2.64 3.88 10.10
N VAL A 40 -2.07 3.66 8.91
CA VAL A 40 -2.68 2.87 7.84
C VAL A 40 -1.99 1.52 7.66
N SER A 41 -2.75 0.47 7.33
CA SER A 41 -2.20 -0.81 6.87
C SER A 41 -2.35 -0.90 5.35
N ALA A 42 -1.22 -1.01 4.66
CA ALA A 42 -1.16 -1.14 3.20
C ALA A 42 -0.93 -2.62 2.83
N LEU A 43 -1.83 -3.21 2.04
CA LEU A 43 -1.80 -4.64 1.75
C LEU A 43 -2.24 -4.98 0.33
N VAL A 44 -1.88 -6.20 -0.09
CA VAL A 44 -2.58 -6.92 -1.16
C VAL A 44 -3.41 -8.02 -0.49
N TYR A 45 -4.72 -8.02 -0.69
CA TYR A 45 -5.63 -9.02 -0.12
C TYR A 45 -5.90 -10.16 -1.10
N THR A 46 -5.90 -11.40 -0.61
CA THR A 46 -6.28 -12.59 -1.39
C THR A 46 -7.52 -13.21 -0.76
N PRO A 47 -8.74 -12.87 -1.25
CA PRO A 47 -9.99 -13.34 -0.64
C PRO A 47 -10.08 -14.86 -0.54
N ALA A 48 -9.78 -15.58 -1.63
CA ALA A 48 -9.89 -17.04 -1.69
C ALA A 48 -9.02 -17.77 -0.65
N ALA A 49 -7.88 -17.19 -0.30
CA ALA A 49 -6.93 -17.76 0.65
C ALA A 49 -7.08 -17.18 2.06
N HIS A 50 -8.02 -16.26 2.29
CA HIS A 50 -8.17 -15.53 3.55
C HIS A 50 -6.82 -15.02 4.08
N SER A 51 -6.02 -14.43 3.18
CA SER A 51 -4.65 -14.00 3.46
C SER A 51 -4.35 -12.63 2.87
N ALA A 52 -3.33 -11.98 3.41
CA ALA A 52 -2.85 -10.70 2.93
C ALA A 52 -1.33 -10.65 2.93
N ASN A 53 -0.77 -9.92 1.97
CA ASN A 53 0.62 -9.47 2.02
C ASN A 53 0.62 -8.00 2.42
N LEU A 54 1.10 -7.71 3.63
CA LEU A 54 1.25 -6.35 4.13
C LEU A 54 2.55 -5.75 3.59
N TRP A 55 2.49 -4.56 3.01
CA TRP A 55 3.66 -3.81 2.56
C TRP A 55 4.44 -3.26 3.75
N THR A 56 5.76 -3.40 3.71
CA THR A 56 6.65 -2.85 4.75
C THR A 56 7.08 -1.42 4.42
N PRO A 57 7.64 -0.67 5.40
CA PRO A 57 8.29 0.61 5.12
C PRO A 57 9.46 0.52 4.11
N GLU A 58 10.05 -0.66 3.93
CA GLU A 58 11.15 -0.87 2.98
C GLU A 58 10.67 -1.04 1.53
N SER A 59 9.40 -1.41 1.33
CA SER A 59 8.76 -1.56 0.02
C SER A 59 8.62 -0.23 -0.72
N ALA A 60 8.50 -0.28 -2.05
CA ALA A 60 8.23 0.91 -2.85
C ALA A 60 6.89 1.57 -2.45
N GLN A 61 5.87 0.74 -2.19
CA GLN A 61 4.54 1.15 -1.74
C GLN A 61 4.61 1.88 -0.39
N GLY A 62 5.31 1.29 0.57
CA GLY A 62 5.47 1.87 1.90
C GLY A 62 6.27 3.18 1.89
N LYS A 63 7.33 3.26 1.07
CA LYS A 63 8.10 4.49 0.88
C LYS A 63 7.25 5.60 0.28
N LEU A 64 6.47 5.29 -0.77
CA LEU A 64 5.59 6.28 -1.41
C LEU A 64 4.52 6.82 -0.45
N LEU A 65 3.86 5.94 0.30
CA LEU A 65 2.87 6.34 1.32
C LEU A 65 3.53 7.22 2.40
N THR A 66 4.72 6.85 2.87
CA THR A 66 5.45 7.66 3.85
C THR A 66 5.84 9.04 3.30
N GLN A 67 6.28 9.12 2.04
CA GLN A 67 6.59 10.39 1.37
C GLN A 67 5.36 11.30 1.27
N LEU A 68 4.19 10.72 0.98
CA LEU A 68 2.89 11.40 0.99
C LEU A 68 2.40 11.82 2.38
N GLY A 69 3.08 11.40 3.46
CA GLY A 69 2.77 11.78 4.83
C GLY A 69 1.94 10.76 5.61
N PHE A 70 1.64 9.60 5.03
CA PHE A 70 0.98 8.52 5.76
C PHE A 70 1.95 7.86 6.75
N THR A 71 1.43 7.43 7.89
CA THR A 71 2.14 6.61 8.87
C THR A 71 1.69 5.16 8.71
N LEU A 72 2.61 4.25 8.39
CA LEU A 72 2.30 2.83 8.30
C LEU A 72 2.16 2.20 9.68
N ALA A 73 1.16 1.33 9.85
CA ALA A 73 0.94 0.62 11.10
C ALA A 73 2.09 -0.35 11.38
N THR A 74 2.59 -0.32 12.62
CA THR A 74 3.62 -1.26 13.07
C THR A 74 2.97 -2.56 13.51
N LEU A 75 3.56 -3.69 13.15
CA LEU A 75 3.03 -4.98 13.55
C LEU A 75 3.22 -5.22 15.06
N PRO A 76 2.25 -5.89 15.72
CA PRO A 76 2.42 -6.34 17.09
C PRO A 76 3.69 -7.19 17.26
N ARG A 77 4.45 -6.94 18.34
CA ARG A 77 5.64 -7.74 18.66
C ARG A 77 5.23 -9.20 18.86
N GLY A 78 5.98 -10.12 18.24
CA GLY A 78 5.76 -11.56 18.38
C GLY A 78 4.73 -12.16 17.40
N LEU A 79 4.14 -11.36 16.50
CA LEU A 79 3.26 -11.88 15.46
C LEU A 79 4.03 -12.86 14.56
N GLN A 80 3.53 -14.09 14.46
CA GLN A 80 4.12 -15.10 13.60
C GLN A 80 3.72 -14.84 12.14
N THR A 81 4.65 -14.30 11.38
CA THR A 81 4.45 -14.02 9.96
C THR A 81 4.81 -15.25 9.14
N SER A 82 4.00 -15.59 8.12
CA SER A 82 4.36 -16.69 7.22
C SER A 82 5.61 -16.34 6.42
N LYS A 83 6.46 -17.34 6.16
CA LYS A 83 7.68 -17.23 5.33
C LYS A 83 7.56 -18.09 4.06
N SER A 84 6.33 -18.41 3.65
CA SER A 84 6.05 -19.30 2.51
C SER A 84 6.66 -18.81 1.19
N GLN A 85 6.92 -17.50 1.04
CA GLN A 85 7.63 -16.91 -0.12
C GLN A 85 9.09 -16.51 0.20
N GLY A 86 9.73 -17.15 1.17
CA GLY A 86 11.12 -16.89 1.55
C GLY A 86 11.31 -15.64 2.41
N LYS A 87 12.57 -15.23 2.60
CA LYS A 87 12.91 -13.99 3.31
C LYS A 87 12.68 -12.80 2.37
N ARG A 88 11.57 -12.11 2.57
CA ARG A 88 11.25 -10.86 1.87
C ARG A 88 11.31 -9.70 2.84
N HIS A 89 11.85 -8.59 2.36
CA HIS A 89 11.94 -7.34 3.11
C HIS A 89 10.81 -6.37 2.77
N ASP A 90 10.18 -6.55 1.60
CA ASP A 90 9.15 -5.67 1.07
C ASP A 90 7.73 -6.06 1.51
N ILE A 91 7.51 -7.31 1.93
CA ILE A 91 6.20 -7.75 2.41
C ILE A 91 6.30 -8.58 3.68
N ILE A 92 5.19 -8.60 4.41
CA ILE A 92 4.94 -9.48 5.53
C ILE A 92 3.67 -10.28 5.23
N GLN A 93 3.79 -11.60 5.25
CA GLN A 93 2.68 -12.49 4.91
C GLN A 93 1.83 -12.77 6.15
N LEU A 94 0.54 -12.48 6.01
CA LEU A 94 -0.48 -12.66 7.03
C LEU A 94 -1.52 -13.66 6.53
N GLY A 95 -1.84 -14.66 7.34
CA GLY A 95 -2.85 -15.66 7.01
C GLY A 95 -3.44 -16.26 8.27
N GLY A 96 -4.62 -16.89 8.12
CA GLY A 96 -5.34 -17.49 9.24
C GLY A 96 -5.63 -16.46 10.35
N GLU A 97 -5.40 -16.88 11.58
CA GLU A 97 -5.68 -16.09 12.79
C GLU A 97 -4.85 -14.80 12.89
N ASN A 98 -3.66 -14.78 12.26
CA ASN A 98 -2.76 -13.62 12.30
C ASN A 98 -3.17 -12.51 11.33
N LEU A 99 -4.16 -12.75 10.46
CA LEU A 99 -4.64 -11.74 9.51
C LEU A 99 -5.23 -10.54 10.24
N ALA A 100 -6.17 -10.76 11.16
CA ALA A 100 -6.79 -9.67 11.89
C ALA A 100 -5.78 -8.90 12.75
N ALA A 101 -4.88 -9.61 13.43
CA ALA A 101 -3.85 -8.99 14.27
C ALA A 101 -2.84 -8.14 13.48
N GLY A 102 -2.56 -8.50 12.22
CA GLY A 102 -1.64 -7.74 11.36
C GLY A 102 -2.28 -6.58 10.61
N LEU A 103 -3.62 -6.52 10.52
CA LEU A 103 -4.37 -5.43 9.89
C LEU A 103 -4.87 -4.42 10.95
N ASN A 104 -3.91 -3.88 11.70
CA ASN A 104 -4.15 -3.05 12.88
C ASN A 104 -4.16 -1.52 12.62
N GLY A 105 -4.20 -1.11 11.35
CA GLY A 105 -4.37 0.29 10.98
C GLY A 105 -5.81 0.79 11.17
N GLU A 106 -5.95 2.09 11.41
CA GLU A 106 -7.23 2.80 11.43
C GLU A 106 -7.89 2.88 10.05
N SER A 107 -7.08 2.73 8.99
CA SER A 107 -7.51 2.64 7.60
C SER A 107 -6.76 1.51 6.87
N LEU A 108 -7.44 0.81 5.96
CA LEU A 108 -6.86 -0.24 5.11
C LEU A 108 -6.76 0.21 3.66
N PHE A 109 -5.57 0.07 3.08
CA PHE A 109 -5.30 0.39 1.67
C PHE A 109 -5.01 -0.88 0.89
N LEU A 110 -5.90 -1.21 -0.05
CA LEU A 110 -5.81 -2.39 -0.90
C LEU A 110 -5.11 -2.04 -2.21
N PHE A 111 -3.85 -2.44 -2.30
CA PHE A 111 -3.09 -2.46 -3.53
C PHE A 111 -3.47 -3.68 -4.35
N ALA A 112 -3.36 -3.56 -5.68
CA ALA A 112 -3.75 -4.59 -6.63
C ALA A 112 -5.18 -5.10 -6.42
N GLY A 113 -6.08 -4.23 -5.97
CA GLY A 113 -7.45 -4.59 -5.63
C GLY A 113 -8.46 -3.55 -6.05
N ASP A 114 -9.72 -3.98 -6.13
CA ASP A 114 -10.87 -3.18 -6.53
C ASP A 114 -11.99 -3.18 -5.47
N ASN A 115 -13.17 -2.65 -5.83
CA ASN A 115 -14.31 -2.58 -4.92
C ASN A 115 -14.85 -3.96 -4.50
N LYS A 116 -14.60 -5.03 -5.27
CA LYS A 116 -14.98 -6.40 -4.89
C LYS A 116 -14.10 -6.89 -3.75
N ASP A 117 -12.81 -6.55 -3.75
CA ASP A 117 -11.92 -6.90 -2.64
C ASP A 117 -12.28 -6.12 -1.37
N VAL A 118 -12.67 -4.85 -1.50
CA VAL A 118 -13.22 -4.06 -0.40
C VAL A 118 -14.47 -4.73 0.17
N ALA A 119 -15.40 -5.14 -0.70
CA ALA A 119 -16.61 -5.85 -0.27
C ALA A 119 -16.28 -7.18 0.41
N ALA A 120 -15.28 -7.93 -0.09
CA ALA A 120 -14.82 -9.17 0.52
C ALA A 120 -14.26 -8.96 1.92
N ILE A 121 -13.50 -7.87 2.15
CA ILE A 121 -13.04 -7.51 3.51
C ILE A 121 -14.23 -7.19 4.42
N TYR A 122 -15.20 -6.40 3.95
CA TYR A 122 -16.38 -6.07 4.76
C TYR A 122 -17.27 -7.27 5.06
N ALA A 123 -17.32 -8.26 4.15
CA ALA A 123 -18.09 -9.48 4.32
C ALA A 123 -17.37 -10.53 5.20
N ASN A 124 -16.08 -10.37 5.47
CA ASN A 124 -15.28 -11.33 6.22
C ASN A 124 -15.54 -11.20 7.74
N PRO A 125 -16.17 -12.19 8.40
CA PRO A 125 -16.48 -12.11 9.83
C PRO A 125 -15.22 -12.04 10.71
N LEU A 126 -14.10 -12.60 10.26
CA LEU A 126 -12.82 -12.54 10.99
C LEU A 126 -12.26 -11.12 11.05
N LEU A 127 -12.66 -10.24 10.12
CA LEU A 127 -12.19 -8.85 10.04
C LEU A 127 -13.23 -7.84 10.53
N ALA A 128 -14.45 -8.28 10.84
CA ALA A 128 -15.58 -7.41 11.19
C ALA A 128 -15.31 -6.51 12.42
N HIS A 129 -14.43 -6.95 13.32
CA HIS A 129 -14.06 -6.22 14.53
C HIS A 129 -12.95 -5.18 14.32
N LEU A 130 -12.32 -5.13 13.13
CA LEU A 130 -11.23 -4.19 12.88
C LEU A 130 -11.75 -2.75 12.84
N PRO A 131 -11.02 -1.77 13.42
CA PRO A 131 -11.44 -0.36 13.40
C PRO A 131 -11.72 0.16 11.99
N ALA A 132 -10.85 -0.16 11.02
CA ALA A 132 -11.04 0.23 9.63
C ALA A 132 -12.30 -0.39 8.99
N VAL A 133 -12.69 -1.59 9.42
CA VAL A 133 -13.89 -2.28 8.91
C VAL A 133 -15.16 -1.67 9.52
N GLN A 134 -15.17 -1.48 10.84
CA GLN A 134 -16.29 -0.89 11.57
C GLN A 134 -16.57 0.55 11.11
N ASN A 135 -15.52 1.33 10.87
CA ASN A 135 -15.63 2.74 10.48
C ASN A 135 -15.68 2.97 8.96
N LYS A 136 -15.80 1.90 8.15
CA LYS A 136 -15.86 1.98 6.68
C LYS A 136 -14.68 2.70 6.01
N ARG A 137 -13.46 2.41 6.48
CA ARG A 137 -12.18 2.99 6.02
C ARG A 137 -11.31 1.97 5.28
N VAL A 138 -11.90 1.27 4.31
CA VAL A 138 -11.20 0.31 3.45
C VAL A 138 -11.23 0.84 2.03
N TYR A 139 -10.05 1.08 1.44
CA TYR A 139 -9.91 1.79 0.18
C TYR A 139 -9.16 0.95 -0.85
N ALA A 140 -9.78 0.72 -1.99
CA ALA A 140 -9.11 0.12 -3.15
C ALA A 140 -8.31 1.18 -3.91
N LEU A 141 -7.03 0.86 -4.12
CA LEU A 141 -6.07 1.73 -4.80
C LEU A 141 -5.88 1.41 -6.28
N GLY A 142 -6.54 0.36 -6.79
CA GLY A 142 -6.51 -0.02 -8.20
C GLY A 142 -5.75 -1.33 -8.43
N THR A 143 -6.21 -2.07 -9.43
CA THR A 143 -5.67 -3.40 -9.80
C THR A 143 -4.24 -3.35 -10.34
N GLU A 144 -3.84 -2.22 -10.89
CA GLU A 144 -2.56 -1.93 -11.52
C GLU A 144 -1.45 -1.55 -10.52
N THR A 145 -1.76 -1.50 -9.22
CA THR A 145 -0.84 -0.99 -8.19
C THR A 145 0.01 -2.07 -7.51
N PHE A 146 0.05 -3.29 -8.08
CA PHE A 146 0.84 -4.40 -7.53
C PHE A 146 2.36 -4.14 -7.56
N ARG A 147 2.85 -3.58 -8.68
CA ARG A 147 4.23 -3.11 -8.83
C ARG A 147 4.18 -1.61 -9.05
N LEU A 148 5.09 -0.88 -8.41
CA LEU A 148 5.22 0.55 -8.62
C LEU A 148 6.37 0.84 -9.58
N ASP A 149 5.98 1.21 -10.79
CA ASP A 149 6.77 1.95 -11.77
C ASP A 149 6.24 3.39 -11.88
N TYR A 150 6.83 4.19 -12.77
CA TYR A 150 6.42 5.58 -12.94
C TYR A 150 4.92 5.75 -13.28
N TYR A 151 4.35 4.87 -14.12
CA TYR A 151 2.95 4.98 -14.55
C TYR A 151 1.98 4.58 -13.43
N SER A 152 2.20 3.42 -12.84
CA SER A 152 1.39 2.92 -11.72
C SER A 152 1.51 3.81 -10.48
N ALA A 153 2.67 4.40 -10.21
CA ALA A 153 2.83 5.39 -9.14
C ALA A 153 2.03 6.67 -9.43
N THR A 154 1.99 7.14 -10.68
CA THR A 154 1.18 8.30 -11.09
C THR A 154 -0.32 8.01 -10.95
N LEU A 155 -0.77 6.82 -11.37
CA LEU A 155 -2.16 6.39 -11.19
C LEU A 155 -2.54 6.31 -9.71
N LEU A 156 -1.65 5.78 -8.88
CA LEU A 156 -1.83 5.73 -7.43
C LEU A 156 -1.92 7.14 -6.81
N LEU A 157 -1.07 8.09 -7.22
CA LEU A 157 -1.16 9.48 -6.77
C LEU A 157 -2.52 10.09 -7.11
N ASN A 158 -2.97 9.93 -8.36
CA ASN A 158 -4.27 10.43 -8.80
C ASN A 158 -5.42 9.77 -8.02
N ARG A 159 -5.31 8.46 -7.75
CA ARG A 159 -6.30 7.73 -6.96
C ARG A 159 -6.38 8.25 -5.53
N LEU A 160 -5.24 8.47 -4.88
CA LEU A 160 -5.21 9.01 -3.52
C LEU A 160 -5.76 10.44 -3.47
N ALA A 161 -5.43 11.28 -4.46
CA ALA A 161 -5.96 12.64 -4.58
C ALA A 161 -7.47 12.70 -4.86
N ALA A 162 -8.05 11.63 -5.43
CA ALA A 162 -9.49 11.55 -5.64
C ALA A 162 -10.25 11.01 -4.40
N LEU A 163 -9.54 10.31 -3.50
CA LEU A 163 -10.13 9.72 -2.30
C LEU A 163 -10.08 10.67 -1.08
N PHE A 164 -9.09 11.57 -1.05
CA PHE A 164 -8.73 12.41 0.11
C PHE A 164 -8.46 13.85 -0.31
#